data_AF-A0A0R3R3P4-F1
#
_entry.id   AF-A0A0R3R3P4-F1
#
_cell.length_a   1.000
_cell.length_b   1.000
_cell.length_c   1.000
_cell.angle_alpha   90.00
_cell.angle_beta   90.00
_cell.angle_gamma   90.00
#
_symmetry.space_group_name_H-M   'P 1'
#
loop_
_entity.id
_entity.type
_entity.pdbx_description
1 polymer ?
#
loop_
_entity_poly.entity_id
_entity_poly.type
_entity_poly.pdbx_seq_one_letter_code
_entity_poly.pdbx_strand_id
1 'polypeptide(L)'
;MGELEEAVESLWRQGILVAGNTKALTPLGKIIANIPVEIPVAKVLIYGCVFEQVEPSLTIAASLATSSPFTNRSFREPDVLDRRKNIMSDNGDPFALINAYREFVEVQAERDDIRRWGREKGIDIQRMYEIRQLRRQFKELLEHSGILEAENDIDSRERRINAGDRKRLNELKKDARYEVKKRKVLKPEAHFDTLMDSEAKYNLSAIISGNLSLMDSVQALEFYMENRESGIRNILKSHRLNDATFSILKFIVTAGVHPQYAILDQYNSYKVGNELFAHTRRKPFAALHPNSCLALLPESLDYDRSDKGLSNYHQLISFASFIETTKPYICNSLRVPALALLLLSKSVICSEDDYSIICDDFISYKFPRVMEFFSVVEQASATRRQLTRALKKSLEGDLSNNHALVKSVVSFLRSDVEYILTRRACPDDTKELGFILPSGEKLCEDDDEEILTSIRLYEAQSDSRLEDELSINKTAEKKPSIEYFCDVCQKTLSFSTTFDILRHKRSH
;
A
#
# COMPACT_ATOMS: atom_id res chain seq x y z
N MET A 1 20.15 28.80 -2.84
CA MET A 1 18.89 28.55 -3.56
C MET A 1 17.76 29.02 -2.67
N GLY A 2 16.82 29.77 -3.21
CA GLY A 2 15.64 30.18 -2.45
C GLY A 2 14.76 28.97 -2.15
N GLU A 3 14.00 29.00 -1.04
CA GLU A 3 13.08 27.92 -0.65
C GLU A 3 12.10 27.53 -1.78
N LEU A 4 11.73 28.50 -2.61
CA LEU A 4 10.91 28.30 -3.81
C LEU A 4 11.60 27.42 -4.87
N GLU A 5 12.89 27.65 -5.13
CA GLU A 5 13.66 26.91 -6.13
C GLU A 5 13.80 25.44 -5.71
N GLU A 6 14.08 25.20 -4.43
CA GLU A 6 14.14 23.84 -3.88
C GLU A 6 12.78 23.14 -3.93
N ALA A 7 11.68 23.87 -3.66
CA ALA A 7 10.34 23.33 -3.78
C ALA A 7 10.00 22.94 -5.23
N VAL A 8 10.33 23.80 -6.22
CA VAL A 8 10.14 23.50 -7.64
C VAL A 8 10.96 22.29 -8.07
N GLU A 9 12.22 22.21 -7.64
CA GLU A 9 13.09 21.08 -7.94
C GLU A 9 12.54 19.77 -7.36
N SER A 10 12.03 19.82 -6.13
CA SER A 10 11.36 18.69 -5.48
C SER A 10 10.13 18.23 -6.28
N LEU A 11 9.32 19.16 -6.77
CA LEU A 11 8.14 18.85 -7.61
C LEU A 11 8.51 18.23 -8.97
N TRP A 12 9.62 18.65 -9.58
CA TRP A 12 10.13 18.02 -10.80
C TRP A 12 10.58 16.58 -10.53
N ARG A 13 11.34 16.35 -9.46
CA ARG A 13 11.81 15.00 -9.08
C ARG A 13 10.67 14.08 -8.65
N GLN A 14 9.62 14.63 -8.06
CA GLN A 14 8.40 13.88 -7.76
C GLN A 14 7.53 13.61 -8.99
N GLY A 15 7.82 14.23 -10.15
CA GLY A 15 7.09 14.03 -11.40
C GLY A 15 5.74 14.74 -11.48
N ILE A 16 5.53 15.80 -10.68
CA ILE A 16 4.31 16.62 -10.70
C ILE A 16 4.38 17.67 -11.82
N LEU A 17 5.56 18.27 -11.98
CA LEU A 17 5.83 19.25 -13.03
C LEU A 17 6.61 18.60 -14.17
N VAL A 18 6.36 19.06 -15.39
CA VAL A 18 7.16 18.66 -16.56
C VAL A 18 8.58 19.22 -16.40
N ALA A 19 9.58 18.39 -16.69
CA ALA A 19 10.99 18.77 -16.60
C ALA A 19 11.29 20.06 -17.39
N GLY A 20 11.92 21.04 -16.72
CA GLY A 20 12.31 22.31 -17.34
C GLY A 20 11.16 23.30 -17.56
N ASN A 21 9.92 22.95 -17.22
CA ASN A 21 8.77 23.86 -17.31
C ASN A 21 8.10 24.01 -15.93
N THR A 22 8.08 25.23 -15.40
CA THR A 22 7.47 25.54 -14.10
C THR A 22 5.95 25.74 -14.18
N LYS A 23 5.38 25.87 -15.39
CA LYS A 23 3.95 26.16 -15.60
C LYS A 23 3.15 24.96 -16.11
N ALA A 24 3.81 23.85 -16.48
CA ALA A 24 3.16 22.67 -17.05
C ALA A 24 3.11 21.53 -16.02
N LEU A 25 1.89 21.13 -15.64
CA LEU A 25 1.62 19.96 -14.81
C LEU A 25 1.60 18.69 -15.67
N THR A 26 2.17 17.62 -15.14
CA THR A 26 2.02 16.26 -15.69
C THR A 26 0.57 15.77 -15.50
N PRO A 27 0.12 14.71 -16.20
CA PRO A 27 -1.20 14.11 -15.94
C PRO A 27 -1.40 13.77 -14.46
N LEU A 28 -0.37 13.19 -13.81
CA LEU A 28 -0.35 12.93 -12.38
C LEU A 28 -0.49 14.23 -11.57
N GLY A 29 0.26 15.27 -11.92
CA GLY A 29 0.21 16.57 -11.25
C GLY A 29 -1.17 17.24 -11.33
N LYS A 30 -1.88 17.10 -12.46
CA LYS A 30 -3.25 17.59 -12.63
C LYS A 30 -4.23 16.88 -11.70
N ILE A 31 -4.09 15.55 -11.53
CA ILE A 31 -4.93 14.77 -10.62
C ILE A 31 -4.65 15.18 -9.16
N ILE A 32 -3.37 15.22 -8.77
CA ILE A 32 -2.97 15.55 -7.40
C ILE A 32 -3.42 16.96 -7.00
N ALA A 33 -3.38 17.93 -7.94
CA ALA A 33 -3.83 19.30 -7.70
C ALA A 33 -5.31 19.40 -7.27
N ASN A 34 -6.13 18.38 -7.58
CA ASN A 34 -7.55 18.34 -7.23
C ASN A 34 -7.82 17.64 -5.87
N ILE A 35 -6.83 17.01 -5.25
CA ILE A 35 -6.99 16.24 -4.00
C ILE A 35 -6.30 16.99 -2.85
N PRO A 36 -7.02 17.35 -1.76
CA PRO A 36 -6.48 18.14 -0.66
C PRO A 36 -5.66 17.28 0.33
N VAL A 37 -4.63 16.59 -0.15
CA VAL A 37 -3.74 15.74 0.66
C VAL A 37 -2.28 15.94 0.27
N GLU A 38 -1.35 15.50 1.14
CA GLU A 38 0.08 15.54 0.83
C GLU A 38 0.42 14.66 -0.37
N ILE A 39 1.44 15.06 -1.14
CA ILE A 39 1.81 14.40 -2.40
C ILE A 39 2.07 12.89 -2.24
N PRO A 40 2.83 12.39 -1.23
CA PRO A 40 3.06 10.96 -1.09
C PRO A 40 1.76 10.18 -0.88
N VAL A 41 0.84 10.73 -0.09
CA VAL A 41 -0.48 10.14 0.18
C VAL A 41 -1.31 10.15 -1.11
N ALA A 42 -1.38 11.28 -1.82
CA ALA A 42 -2.12 11.41 -3.08
C ALA A 42 -1.65 10.38 -4.12
N LYS A 43 -0.33 10.24 -4.28
CA LYS A 43 0.27 9.29 -5.23
C LYS A 43 -0.09 7.85 -4.89
N VAL A 44 0.01 7.44 -3.63
CA VAL A 44 -0.38 6.07 -3.20
C VAL A 44 -1.85 5.81 -3.55
N LEU A 45 -2.74 6.78 -3.31
CA LEU A 45 -4.16 6.65 -3.61
C LEU A 45 -4.42 6.53 -5.12
N ILE A 46 -3.83 7.41 -5.94
CA ILE A 46 -4.00 7.43 -7.39
C ILE A 46 -3.46 6.14 -8.01
N TYR A 47 -2.23 5.73 -7.65
CA TYR A 47 -1.69 4.46 -8.14
C TYR A 47 -2.50 3.26 -7.62
N GLY A 48 -3.06 3.33 -6.41
CA GLY A 48 -4.01 2.34 -5.90
C GLY A 48 -5.23 2.17 -6.81
N CYS A 49 -5.79 3.26 -7.35
CA CYS A 49 -6.87 3.22 -8.33
C CYS A 49 -6.40 2.66 -9.69
N VAL A 50 -5.25 3.12 -10.19
CA VAL A 50 -4.70 2.70 -11.49
C VAL A 50 -4.43 1.19 -11.54
N PHE A 51 -3.93 0.60 -10.45
CA PHE A 51 -3.61 -0.82 -10.34
C PHE A 51 -4.75 -1.67 -9.74
N GLU A 52 -5.96 -1.11 -9.58
CA GLU A 52 -7.13 -1.80 -9.01
C GLU A 52 -6.87 -2.35 -7.58
N GLN A 53 -5.96 -1.73 -6.80
CA GLN A 53 -5.62 -2.09 -5.41
C GLN A 53 -6.06 -0.99 -4.43
N VAL A 54 -7.33 -0.57 -4.51
CA VAL A 54 -7.86 0.56 -3.75
C VAL A 54 -7.84 0.31 -2.24
N GLU A 55 -8.38 -0.84 -1.78
CA GLU A 55 -8.54 -1.12 -0.36
C GLU A 55 -7.22 -1.19 0.43
N PRO A 56 -6.17 -1.90 -0.01
CA PRO A 56 -4.89 -1.88 0.70
C PRO A 56 -4.18 -0.53 0.59
N SER A 57 -4.31 0.17 -0.54
CA SER A 57 -3.71 1.50 -0.74
C SER A 57 -4.31 2.55 0.18
N LEU A 58 -5.63 2.49 0.45
CA LEU A 58 -6.28 3.33 1.46
C LEU A 58 -5.69 3.09 2.86
N THR A 59 -5.39 1.84 3.23
CA THR A 59 -4.77 1.52 4.53
C THR A 59 -3.37 2.09 4.61
N ILE A 60 -2.56 1.91 3.57
CA ILE A 60 -1.19 2.46 3.53
C ILE A 60 -1.22 3.98 3.59
N ALA A 61 -2.04 4.63 2.75
CA ALA A 61 -2.19 6.08 2.72
C ALA A 61 -2.62 6.66 4.07
N ALA A 62 -3.62 6.06 4.73
CA ALA A 62 -4.06 6.45 6.07
C ALA A 62 -2.98 6.24 7.13
N SER A 63 -2.18 5.19 6.99
CA SER A 63 -1.07 4.92 7.90
C SER A 63 0.13 5.84 7.68
N LEU A 64 0.35 6.34 6.46
CA LEU A 64 1.37 7.36 6.17
C LEU A 64 0.95 8.73 6.73
N ALA A 65 -0.35 9.03 6.73
CA ALA A 65 -0.91 10.27 7.26
C ALA A 65 -1.06 10.30 8.79
N THR A 66 -0.92 9.15 9.47
CA THR A 66 -1.07 9.02 10.93
C THR A 66 0.24 8.59 11.57
N SER A 67 0.44 8.90 12.85
CA SER A 67 1.52 8.30 13.62
C SER A 67 1.36 6.77 13.74
N SER A 68 2.47 6.05 13.86
CA SER A 68 2.47 4.60 14.01
C SER A 68 1.52 4.12 15.14
N PRO A 69 0.68 3.09 14.90
CA PRO A 69 -0.22 2.55 15.91
C PRO A 69 0.50 1.64 16.92
N PHE A 70 1.77 1.30 16.71
CA PHE A 70 2.53 0.45 17.63
C PHE A 70 3.04 1.25 18.82
N THR A 71 2.68 0.79 20.03
CA THR A 71 3.09 1.44 21.28
C THR A 71 4.53 1.10 21.66
N ASN A 72 5.13 1.86 22.57
CA ASN A 72 6.47 1.56 23.09
C ASN A 72 6.55 0.18 23.78
N ARG A 73 5.45 -0.28 24.42
CA ARG A 73 5.35 -1.63 25.01
C ARG A 73 5.56 -2.72 23.97
N SER A 74 5.05 -2.49 22.76
CA SER A 74 5.17 -3.35 21.59
C SER A 74 6.63 -3.69 21.22
N PHE A 75 7.60 -2.85 21.65
CA PHE A 75 9.02 -3.03 21.36
C PHE A 75 9.88 -3.37 22.59
N ARG A 76 9.32 -3.32 23.80
CA ARG A 76 10.07 -3.53 25.06
C ARG A 76 9.73 -4.83 25.77
N GLU A 77 8.46 -5.25 25.71
CA GLU A 77 7.97 -6.41 26.44
C GLU A 77 8.11 -7.68 25.59
N PRO A 78 8.83 -8.73 26.07
CA PRO A 78 9.09 -9.94 25.28
C PRO A 78 7.80 -10.68 24.91
N ASP A 79 6.85 -10.78 25.84
CA ASP A 79 5.56 -11.44 25.60
C ASP A 79 4.74 -10.75 24.49
N VAL A 80 4.83 -9.42 24.39
CA VAL A 80 4.13 -8.64 23.37
C VAL A 80 4.84 -8.77 22.02
N LEU A 81 6.17 -8.80 22.02
CA LEU A 81 6.98 -9.06 20.82
C LEU A 81 6.62 -10.41 20.18
N ASP A 82 6.52 -11.47 20.99
CA ASP A 82 6.14 -12.80 20.53
C ASP A 82 4.72 -12.83 19.96
N ARG A 83 3.76 -12.23 20.67
CA ARG A 83 2.36 -12.16 20.19
C ARG A 83 2.21 -11.33 18.91
N ARG A 84 3.07 -10.34 18.67
CA ARG A 84 3.03 -9.46 17.49
C ARG A 84 3.74 -10.05 16.27
N LYS A 85 4.52 -11.12 16.43
CA LYS A 85 5.36 -11.68 15.36
C LYS A 85 4.59 -11.96 14.06
N ASN A 86 3.32 -12.35 14.15
CA ASN A 86 2.45 -12.61 13.00
C ASN A 86 2.01 -11.35 12.23
N ILE A 87 2.04 -10.17 12.87
CA ILE A 87 1.70 -8.89 12.25
C ILE A 87 2.91 -8.33 11.49
N MET A 88 4.11 -8.52 12.02
CA MET A 88 5.35 -8.03 11.41
C MET A 88 5.59 -8.69 10.05
N SER A 89 6.08 -7.90 9.09
CA SER A 89 6.43 -8.39 7.76
C SER A 89 7.90 -8.15 7.48
N ASP A 90 8.51 -9.16 6.88
CA ASP A 90 9.81 -9.12 6.21
C ASP A 90 9.88 -8.08 5.08
N ASN A 91 8.75 -7.64 4.53
CA ASN A 91 8.71 -6.67 3.45
C ASN A 91 8.84 -5.21 3.92
N GLY A 92 8.55 -4.93 5.19
CA GLY A 92 8.64 -3.61 5.79
C GLY A 92 7.37 -3.13 6.49
N ASP A 93 7.43 -1.89 6.97
CA ASP A 93 6.41 -1.27 7.83
C ASP A 93 5.03 -1.16 7.17
N PRO A 94 4.89 -0.75 5.89
CA PRO A 94 3.58 -0.65 5.24
C PRO A 94 2.79 -1.97 5.23
N PHE A 95 3.48 -3.10 5.08
CA PHE A 95 2.84 -4.42 5.09
C PHE A 95 2.45 -4.88 6.50
N ALA A 96 3.26 -4.55 7.51
CA ALA A 96 2.88 -4.77 8.90
C ALA A 96 1.62 -3.98 9.29
N LEU A 97 1.46 -2.77 8.74
CA LEU A 97 0.26 -1.94 8.94
C LEU A 97 -0.98 -2.52 8.25
N ILE A 98 -0.83 -3.07 7.03
CA ILE A 98 -1.91 -3.83 6.36
C ILE A 98 -2.35 -5.01 7.22
N ASN A 99 -1.40 -5.80 7.73
CA ASN A 99 -1.69 -6.95 8.58
C ASN A 99 -2.39 -6.53 9.89
N ALA A 100 -1.90 -5.47 10.55
CA ALA A 100 -2.51 -4.94 11.77
C ALA A 100 -3.94 -4.45 11.53
N TYR A 101 -4.19 -3.74 10.42
CA TYR A 101 -5.53 -3.28 10.07
C TYR A 101 -6.47 -4.43 9.71
N ARG A 102 -5.96 -5.45 9.03
CA ARG A 102 -6.73 -6.66 8.74
C ARG A 102 -7.15 -7.38 10.02
N GLU A 103 -6.23 -7.66 10.94
CA GLU A 103 -6.58 -8.28 12.23
C GLU A 103 -7.57 -7.41 13.03
N PHE A 104 -7.40 -6.10 13.02
CA PHE A 104 -8.35 -5.17 13.64
C PHE A 104 -9.77 -5.31 13.09
N VAL A 105 -9.89 -5.47 11.76
CA VAL A 105 -11.18 -5.68 11.08
C VAL A 105 -11.74 -7.08 11.37
N GLU A 106 -10.90 -8.11 11.45
CA GLU A 106 -11.31 -9.48 11.83
C GLU A 106 -11.90 -9.49 13.26
N VAL A 107 -11.20 -8.90 14.23
CA VAL A 107 -11.68 -8.79 15.63
C VAL A 107 -12.99 -8.01 15.73
N GLN A 108 -13.11 -6.91 14.98
CA GLN A 108 -14.37 -6.15 14.92
C GLN A 108 -15.51 -6.96 14.29
N ALA A 109 -15.22 -7.76 13.25
CA ALA A 109 -16.22 -8.58 12.58
C ALA A 109 -16.72 -9.72 13.47
N GLU A 110 -15.84 -10.35 14.26
CA GLU A 110 -16.15 -11.42 15.20
C GLU A 110 -16.79 -10.92 16.50
N ARG A 111 -16.81 -9.60 16.73
CA ARG A 111 -17.24 -8.93 17.98
C ARG A 111 -16.42 -9.33 19.19
N ASP A 112 -15.15 -9.64 18.95
CA ASP A 112 -14.19 -9.97 19.98
C ASP A 112 -13.70 -8.71 20.71
N ASP A 113 -13.09 -8.91 21.88
CA ASP A 113 -12.63 -7.80 22.72
C ASP A 113 -11.43 -7.07 22.10
N ILE A 114 -11.72 -5.95 21.44
CA ILE A 114 -10.69 -5.14 20.80
C ILE A 114 -9.69 -4.53 21.78
N ARG A 115 -10.10 -4.29 23.03
CA ARG A 115 -9.21 -3.78 24.07
C ARG A 115 -8.20 -4.83 24.49
N ARG A 116 -8.64 -6.09 24.57
CA ARG A 116 -7.75 -7.21 24.80
C ARG A 116 -6.76 -7.38 23.65
N TRP A 117 -7.24 -7.37 22.40
CA TRP A 117 -6.37 -7.45 21.21
C TRP A 117 -5.30 -6.34 21.20
N GLY A 118 -5.69 -5.08 21.44
CA GLY A 118 -4.76 -3.96 21.50
C GLY A 118 -3.70 -4.10 22.60
N ARG A 119 -4.08 -4.61 23.79
CA ARG A 119 -3.10 -4.89 24.87
C ARG A 119 -2.16 -6.03 24.51
N GLU A 120 -2.68 -7.15 24.02
CA GLU A 120 -1.88 -8.35 23.72
C GLU A 120 -0.88 -8.12 22.57
N LYS A 121 -1.25 -7.30 21.58
CA LYS A 121 -0.40 -6.95 20.42
C LYS A 121 0.42 -5.67 20.63
N GLY A 122 0.15 -4.90 21.68
CA GLY A 122 0.79 -3.61 21.95
C GLY A 122 0.40 -2.52 20.94
N ILE A 123 -0.84 -2.53 20.46
CA ILE A 123 -1.38 -1.61 19.45
C ILE A 123 -2.30 -0.59 20.12
N ASP A 124 -2.16 0.69 19.77
CA ASP A 124 -3.06 1.75 20.17
C ASP A 124 -4.35 1.71 19.32
N ILE A 125 -5.44 1.33 19.96
CA ILE A 125 -6.75 1.18 19.34
C ILE A 125 -7.29 2.53 18.84
N GLN A 126 -6.97 3.63 19.52
CA GLN A 126 -7.39 4.95 19.09
C GLN A 126 -6.80 5.28 17.71
N ARG A 127 -5.55 4.90 17.47
CA ARG A 127 -4.89 5.08 16.17
C ARG A 127 -5.51 4.22 15.07
N MET A 128 -5.95 3.00 15.41
CA MET A 128 -6.67 2.16 14.44
C MET A 128 -8.01 2.77 14.02
N TYR A 129 -8.74 3.40 14.95
CA TYR A 129 -9.95 4.15 14.63
C TYR A 129 -9.67 5.41 13.78
N GLU A 130 -8.56 6.11 14.04
CA GLU A 130 -8.12 7.23 13.19
C GLU A 130 -7.78 6.78 11.76
N ILE A 131 -7.02 5.68 11.61
CA ILE A 131 -6.71 5.08 10.30
C ILE A 131 -8.00 4.73 9.57
N ARG A 132 -8.97 4.12 10.25
CA ARG A 132 -10.29 3.83 9.67
C ARG A 132 -11.01 5.09 9.19
N GLN A 133 -11.01 6.14 10.00
CA GLN A 133 -11.65 7.41 9.67
C GLN A 133 -11.00 8.07 8.45
N LEU A 134 -9.67 8.05 8.36
CA LEU A 134 -8.92 8.56 7.21
C LEU A 134 -9.15 7.74 5.95
N ARG A 135 -9.21 6.40 6.05
CA ARG A 135 -9.56 5.53 4.93
C ARG A 135 -10.90 5.94 4.31
N ARG A 136 -11.91 6.23 5.15
CA ARG A 136 -13.21 6.70 4.69
C ARG A 136 -13.10 8.05 3.97
N GLN A 137 -12.42 9.02 4.59
CA GLN A 137 -12.24 10.35 4.00
C GLN A 137 -11.49 10.28 2.67
N PHE A 138 -10.45 9.46 2.55
CA PHE A 138 -9.71 9.29 1.30
C PHE A 138 -10.55 8.60 0.22
N LYS A 139 -11.35 7.60 0.59
CA LYS A 139 -12.28 6.96 -0.35
C LYS A 139 -13.32 7.97 -0.86
N GLU A 140 -13.94 8.73 0.04
CA GLU A 140 -14.88 9.81 -0.31
C GLU A 140 -14.20 10.82 -1.25
N LEU A 141 -12.97 11.25 -0.97
CA LEU A 141 -12.25 12.19 -1.84
C LEU A 141 -12.03 11.64 -3.26
N LEU A 142 -11.69 10.36 -3.39
CA LEU A 142 -11.51 9.70 -4.69
C LEU A 142 -12.83 9.58 -5.48
N GLU A 143 -13.95 9.35 -4.79
CA GLU A 143 -15.30 9.35 -5.36
C GLU A 143 -15.70 10.75 -5.83
N HIS A 144 -15.46 11.78 -5.01
CA HIS A 144 -15.78 13.18 -5.37
C HIS A 144 -14.90 13.70 -6.51
N SER A 145 -13.66 13.23 -6.64
CA SER A 145 -12.80 13.58 -7.77
C SER A 145 -13.16 12.85 -9.07
N GLY A 146 -14.13 11.94 -9.04
CA GLY A 146 -14.55 11.15 -10.20
C GLY A 146 -13.52 10.09 -10.64
N ILE A 147 -12.57 9.77 -9.77
CA ILE A 147 -11.58 8.71 -10.03
C ILE A 147 -12.20 7.36 -9.72
N LEU A 148 -12.94 7.26 -8.62
CA LEU A 148 -13.63 6.04 -8.20
C LEU A 148 -15.14 6.17 -8.46
N GLU A 149 -15.75 5.13 -9.05
CA GLU A 149 -17.20 5.06 -9.14
C GLU A 149 -17.82 4.76 -7.77
N ALA A 150 -18.82 5.55 -7.37
CA ALA A 150 -19.53 5.33 -6.11
C ALA A 150 -20.45 4.10 -6.22
N GLU A 151 -20.34 3.19 -5.23
CA GLU A 151 -21.22 2.02 -5.11
C GLU A 151 -22.64 2.46 -4.70
N ASN A 152 -23.49 2.76 -5.70
CA ASN A 152 -24.83 3.32 -5.49
C ASN A 152 -25.99 2.31 -5.50
N ASP A 153 -25.72 1.01 -5.37
CA ASP A 153 -26.80 0.01 -5.37
C ASP A 153 -27.24 -0.32 -3.93
N ILE A 154 -28.10 0.53 -3.36
CA ILE A 154 -28.69 0.30 -2.01
C ILE A 154 -30.16 -0.09 -2.15
N ASP A 155 -30.44 -1.36 -1.85
CA ASP A 155 -31.81 -1.88 -1.85
C ASP A 155 -32.71 -1.12 -0.85
N SER A 156 -33.98 -0.99 -1.21
CA SER A 156 -35.05 -0.43 -0.38
C SER A 156 -35.18 -1.08 1.01
N ARG A 157 -34.83 -2.37 1.14
CA ARG A 157 -34.77 -3.09 2.41
C ARG A 157 -33.59 -2.62 3.28
N GLU A 158 -32.42 -2.47 2.67
CA GLU A 158 -31.19 -2.06 3.34
C GLU A 158 -31.30 -0.62 3.86
N ARG A 159 -31.94 0.28 3.10
CA ARG A 159 -32.27 1.63 3.57
C ARG A 159 -33.09 1.65 4.86
N ARG A 160 -34.03 0.73 5.03
CA ARG A 160 -34.85 0.62 6.26
C ARG A 160 -34.06 0.09 7.45
N ILE A 161 -33.20 -0.90 7.23
CA ILE A 161 -32.29 -1.44 8.25
C ILE A 161 -31.36 -0.33 8.75
N ASN A 162 -30.75 0.41 7.82
CA ASN A 162 -29.85 1.52 8.12
C ASN A 162 -30.53 2.63 8.93
N ALA A 163 -31.80 2.93 8.68
CA ALA A 163 -32.57 3.90 9.46
C ALA A 163 -32.79 3.43 10.91
N GLY A 164 -33.06 2.12 11.09
CA GLY A 164 -33.18 1.49 12.42
C GLY A 164 -31.86 1.50 13.19
N ASP A 165 -30.77 1.08 12.55
CA ASP A 165 -29.44 1.07 13.15
C ASP A 165 -28.95 2.49 13.47
N ARG A 166 -29.26 3.49 12.63
CA ARG A 166 -28.97 4.91 12.92
C ARG A 166 -29.70 5.39 14.17
N LYS A 167 -30.95 4.97 14.36
CA LYS A 167 -31.72 5.31 15.57
C LYS A 167 -31.08 4.68 16.81
N ARG A 168 -30.73 3.39 16.74
CA ARG A 168 -30.03 2.68 17.80
C ARG A 168 -28.68 3.32 18.14
N LEU A 169 -27.92 3.74 17.13
CA LEU A 169 -26.65 4.45 17.31
C LEU A 169 -26.85 5.79 18.04
N ASN A 170 -27.87 6.55 17.66
CA ASN A 170 -28.18 7.82 18.31
C ASN A 170 -28.60 7.65 19.77
N GLU A 171 -29.37 6.58 20.08
CA GLU A 171 -29.73 6.20 21.43
C GLU A 171 -28.48 5.81 22.24
N LEU A 172 -27.63 4.92 21.73
CA LEU A 172 -26.38 4.54 22.40
C LEU A 172 -25.44 5.74 22.62
N LYS A 173 -25.33 6.66 21.65
CA LYS A 173 -24.56 7.90 21.80
C LYS A 173 -25.17 8.81 22.87
N LYS A 174 -26.49 8.82 23.02
CA LYS A 174 -27.18 9.57 24.08
C LYS A 174 -26.82 8.96 25.42
N ASP A 175 -26.96 7.65 25.57
CA ASP A 175 -26.70 6.94 26.82
C ASP A 175 -25.22 7.04 27.23
N ALA A 176 -24.28 6.88 26.29
CA ALA A 176 -22.85 7.06 26.54
C ALA A 176 -22.49 8.49 26.97
N ARG A 177 -23.24 9.52 26.54
CA ARG A 177 -23.04 10.91 27.00
C ARG A 177 -23.54 11.14 28.41
N TYR A 178 -24.62 10.45 28.81
CA TYR A 178 -25.17 10.51 30.16
C TYR A 178 -24.50 9.54 31.13
N GLU A 179 -23.60 8.69 30.66
CA GLU A 179 -22.78 7.82 31.50
C GLU A 179 -21.84 8.68 32.36
N VAL A 180 -22.11 8.73 33.66
CA VAL A 180 -21.29 9.48 34.61
C VAL A 180 -19.90 8.85 34.66
N LYS A 181 -18.92 9.54 34.08
CA LYS A 181 -17.50 9.15 34.20
C LYS A 181 -17.12 9.13 35.68
N LYS A 182 -17.04 7.93 36.27
CA LYS A 182 -16.50 7.76 37.63
C LYS A 182 -15.12 8.40 37.67
N ARG A 183 -14.91 9.36 38.57
CA ARG A 183 -13.63 10.05 38.74
C ARG A 183 -12.59 9.01 39.13
N LYS A 184 -11.70 8.65 38.21
CA LYS A 184 -10.60 7.70 38.48
C LYS A 184 -9.56 8.43 39.34
N VAL A 185 -9.48 8.08 40.61
CA VAL A 185 -8.46 8.61 41.54
C VAL A 185 -7.24 7.71 41.45
N LEU A 186 -6.09 8.29 41.08
CA LEU A 186 -4.82 7.58 41.08
C LEU A 186 -4.45 7.26 42.53
N LYS A 187 -4.34 5.98 42.87
CA LYS A 187 -3.91 5.57 44.21
C LYS A 187 -2.37 5.56 44.25
N PRO A 188 -1.73 6.14 45.28
CA PRO A 188 -0.27 6.25 45.37
C PRO A 188 0.47 4.91 45.28
N GLU A 189 -0.16 3.82 45.71
CA GLU A 189 0.42 2.47 45.78
C GLU A 189 0.18 1.64 44.52
N ALA A 190 -0.53 2.19 43.52
CA ALA A 190 -0.92 1.45 42.35
C ALA A 190 0.11 1.65 41.22
N HIS A 191 1.01 0.68 41.05
CA HIS A 191 1.91 0.62 39.92
C HIS A 191 1.09 0.59 38.61
N PHE A 192 1.54 1.31 37.57
CA PHE A 192 0.80 1.46 36.32
C PHE A 192 0.38 0.11 35.70
N ASP A 193 1.24 -0.90 35.80
CA ASP A 193 0.95 -2.26 35.33
C ASP A 193 -0.09 -2.98 36.17
N THR A 194 -0.09 -2.79 37.50
CA THR A 194 -1.11 -3.36 38.38
C THR A 194 -2.49 -2.71 38.18
N LEU A 195 -2.52 -1.43 37.79
CA LEU A 195 -3.77 -0.75 37.39
C LEU A 195 -4.33 -1.32 36.09
N MET A 196 -3.48 -1.52 35.08
CA MET A 196 -3.87 -2.14 33.80
C MET A 196 -4.32 -3.59 33.98
N ASP A 197 -3.66 -4.37 34.85
CA ASP A 197 -4.06 -5.74 35.20
C ASP A 197 -5.34 -5.78 36.04
N SER A 198 -5.55 -4.80 36.93
CA SER A 198 -6.79 -4.70 37.70
C SER A 198 -7.98 -4.29 36.84
N GLU A 199 -7.78 -3.38 35.88
CA GLU A 199 -8.77 -3.10 34.83
C GLU A 199 -8.99 -4.34 33.95
N ALA A 200 -7.95 -5.11 33.62
CA ALA A 200 -8.09 -6.37 32.89
C ALA A 200 -8.90 -7.43 33.67
N LYS A 201 -8.75 -7.55 35.00
CA LYS A 201 -9.54 -8.45 35.85
C LYS A 201 -10.99 -7.99 36.03
N TYR A 202 -11.22 -6.69 36.21
CA TYR A 202 -12.57 -6.12 36.20
C TYR A 202 -13.24 -6.31 34.83
N ASN A 203 -12.51 -6.09 33.75
CA ASN A 203 -12.98 -6.35 32.40
C ASN A 203 -13.20 -7.84 32.16
N LEU A 204 -12.38 -8.75 32.70
CA LEU A 204 -12.59 -10.20 32.62
C LEU A 204 -13.92 -10.63 33.26
N SER A 205 -14.30 -10.00 34.38
CA SER A 205 -15.63 -10.23 34.99
C SER A 205 -16.78 -9.65 34.15
N ALA A 206 -16.57 -8.52 33.46
CA ALA A 206 -17.52 -7.97 32.50
C ALA A 206 -17.61 -8.78 31.20
N ILE A 207 -16.50 -9.41 30.78
CA ILE A 207 -16.34 -10.33 29.64
C ILE A 207 -17.14 -11.62 29.87
N ILE A 208 -17.08 -12.21 31.08
CA ILE A 208 -17.92 -13.37 31.44
C ILE A 208 -19.42 -12.98 31.46
N SER A 209 -19.72 -11.70 31.67
CA SER A 209 -21.08 -11.16 31.75
C SER A 209 -21.60 -10.54 30.45
N GLY A 210 -20.81 -10.53 29.36
CA GLY A 210 -21.19 -9.95 28.07
C GLY A 210 -21.34 -8.41 28.02
N ASN A 211 -20.82 -7.68 29.00
CA ASN A 211 -21.00 -6.23 29.10
C ASN A 211 -19.77 -5.48 28.57
N LEU A 212 -19.78 -5.17 27.27
CA LEU A 212 -18.84 -4.24 26.64
C LEU A 212 -19.09 -2.80 27.16
N SER A 213 -18.07 -1.96 27.24
CA SER A 213 -18.24 -0.52 27.56
C SER A 213 -19.21 0.12 26.55
N LEU A 214 -20.11 1.01 27.00
CA LEU A 214 -21.07 1.72 26.13
C LEU A 214 -20.36 2.43 24.97
N MET A 215 -19.22 3.05 25.23
CA MET A 215 -18.38 3.69 24.22
C MET A 215 -17.87 2.70 23.15
N ASP A 216 -17.42 1.52 23.54
CA ASP A 216 -16.94 0.50 22.59
C ASP A 216 -18.11 -0.05 21.76
N SER A 217 -19.30 -0.15 22.37
CA SER A 217 -20.53 -0.55 21.67
C SER A 217 -20.96 0.49 20.64
N VAL A 218 -20.78 1.78 20.92
CA VAL A 218 -20.97 2.88 19.95
C VAL A 218 -19.98 2.72 18.80
N GLN A 219 -18.69 2.54 19.08
CA GLN A 219 -17.64 2.42 18.07
C GLN A 219 -17.81 1.18 17.19
N ALA A 220 -18.20 0.04 17.77
CA ALA A 220 -18.51 -1.19 17.05
C ALA A 220 -19.75 -1.02 16.16
N LEU A 221 -20.82 -0.38 16.66
CA LEU A 221 -22.00 -0.14 15.82
C LEU A 221 -21.69 0.84 14.67
N GLU A 222 -20.91 1.90 14.94
CA GLU A 222 -20.38 2.77 13.88
C GLU A 222 -19.57 1.97 12.85
N PHE A 223 -18.75 1.01 13.30
CA PHE A 223 -17.99 0.12 12.43
C PHE A 223 -18.86 -0.67 11.46
N TYR A 224 -19.87 -1.36 11.98
CA TYR A 224 -20.76 -2.15 11.14
C TYR A 224 -21.62 -1.30 10.20
N MET A 225 -22.11 -0.16 10.69
CA MET A 225 -22.93 0.74 9.87
C MET A 225 -22.14 1.35 8.71
N GLU A 226 -20.86 1.64 8.91
CA GLU A 226 -20.03 2.25 7.88
C GLU A 226 -19.47 1.24 6.89
N ASN A 227 -18.99 0.09 7.35
CA ASN A 227 -18.26 -0.84 6.48
C ASN A 227 -19.14 -1.88 5.78
N ARG A 228 -20.45 -2.00 6.09
CA ARG A 228 -21.36 -3.06 5.61
C ARG A 228 -20.78 -4.48 5.80
N GLU A 229 -21.60 -5.52 5.65
CA GLU A 229 -21.04 -6.88 5.70
C GLU A 229 -20.18 -7.17 4.45
N SER A 230 -20.60 -6.67 3.29
CA SER A 230 -19.86 -6.79 2.03
C SER A 230 -18.54 -6.02 2.05
N GLY A 231 -18.51 -4.81 2.59
CA GLY A 231 -17.29 -4.01 2.66
C GLY A 231 -16.29 -4.56 3.68
N ILE A 232 -16.75 -5.08 4.83
CA ILE A 232 -15.88 -5.83 5.76
C ILE A 232 -15.25 -7.03 5.04
N ARG A 233 -16.04 -7.85 4.35
CA ARG A 233 -15.51 -8.99 3.58
C ARG A 233 -14.54 -8.54 2.48
N ASN A 234 -14.82 -7.42 1.79
CA ASN A 234 -13.95 -6.87 0.76
C ASN A 234 -12.60 -6.43 1.35
N ILE A 235 -12.61 -5.75 2.50
CA ILE A 235 -11.39 -5.39 3.23
C ILE A 235 -10.60 -6.65 3.60
N LEU A 236 -11.25 -7.66 4.18
CA LEU A 236 -10.59 -8.91 4.58
C LEU A 236 -10.01 -9.69 3.39
N LYS A 237 -10.71 -9.70 2.24
CA LYS A 237 -10.23 -10.33 1.00
C LYS A 237 -9.06 -9.55 0.40
N SER A 238 -9.19 -8.24 0.23
CA SER A 238 -8.17 -7.39 -0.38
C SER A 238 -6.87 -7.30 0.42
N HIS A 239 -6.94 -7.45 1.75
CA HIS A 239 -5.76 -7.47 2.62
C HIS A 239 -5.12 -8.86 2.73
N ARG A 240 -5.67 -9.90 2.08
CA ARG A 240 -4.99 -11.18 1.84
C ARG A 240 -4.20 -11.07 0.55
N LEU A 241 -2.92 -10.76 0.70
CA LEU A 241 -2.07 -10.44 -0.43
C LEU A 241 -1.51 -11.71 -1.08
N ASN A 242 -1.65 -11.80 -2.41
CA ASN A 242 -0.92 -12.76 -3.24
C ASN A 242 0.45 -12.16 -3.63
N ASP A 243 1.38 -12.99 -4.12
CA ASP A 243 2.72 -12.54 -4.52
C ASP A 243 2.67 -11.42 -5.58
N ALA A 244 1.70 -11.45 -6.49
CA ALA A 244 1.54 -10.42 -7.52
C ALA A 244 1.09 -9.10 -6.88
N THR A 245 0.11 -9.18 -5.98
CA THR A 245 -0.37 -8.04 -5.20
C THR A 245 0.73 -7.45 -4.32
N PHE A 246 1.60 -8.27 -3.71
CA PHE A 246 2.77 -7.79 -2.99
C PHE A 246 3.70 -6.95 -3.88
N SER A 247 3.96 -7.42 -5.10
CA SER A 247 4.84 -6.73 -6.05
C SER A 247 4.24 -5.39 -6.49
N ILE A 248 2.93 -5.38 -6.75
CA ILE A 248 2.18 -4.16 -7.11
C ILE A 248 2.15 -3.17 -5.95
N LEU A 249 1.86 -3.62 -4.73
CA LEU A 249 1.84 -2.73 -3.56
C LEU A 249 3.23 -2.18 -3.25
N LYS A 250 4.29 -2.98 -3.41
CA LYS A 250 5.67 -2.45 -3.32
C LYS A 250 5.89 -1.33 -4.32
N PHE A 251 5.46 -1.52 -5.56
CA PHE A 251 5.54 -0.49 -6.59
C PHE A 251 4.75 0.77 -6.22
N ILE A 252 3.48 0.63 -5.80
CA ILE A 252 2.61 1.74 -5.41
C ILE A 252 3.22 2.57 -4.29
N VAL A 253 3.71 1.93 -3.23
CA VAL A 253 4.31 2.63 -2.09
C VAL A 253 5.59 3.34 -2.51
N THR A 254 6.44 2.67 -3.29
CA THR A 254 7.67 3.26 -3.82
C THR A 254 7.37 4.47 -4.70
N ALA A 255 6.36 4.36 -5.57
CA ALA A 255 5.91 5.46 -6.43
C ALA A 255 5.40 6.65 -5.62
N GLY A 256 4.72 6.36 -4.50
CA GLY A 256 4.24 7.33 -3.52
C GLY A 256 5.36 8.17 -2.92
N VAL A 257 6.35 7.51 -2.33
CA VAL A 257 7.42 8.19 -1.59
C VAL A 257 8.61 8.60 -2.46
N HIS A 258 8.70 8.15 -3.71
CA HIS A 258 9.76 8.56 -4.65
C HIS A 258 9.82 10.10 -4.78
N PRO A 259 11.01 10.72 -4.64
CA PRO A 259 12.37 10.16 -4.77
C PRO A 259 13.06 9.69 -3.47
N GLN A 260 12.32 9.36 -2.42
CA GLN A 260 12.89 8.88 -1.16
C GLN A 260 13.20 7.37 -1.21
N TYR A 261 14.47 7.05 -1.40
CA TYR A 261 14.99 5.69 -1.30
C TYR A 261 16.45 5.67 -0.87
N ALA A 262 16.90 4.50 -0.42
CA ALA A 262 18.22 4.25 0.13
C ALA A 262 18.79 2.93 -0.39
N ILE A 263 20.10 2.88 -0.53
CA ILE A 263 20.85 1.64 -0.80
C ILE A 263 21.62 1.25 0.45
N LEU A 264 21.58 -0.03 0.83
CA LEU A 264 22.37 -0.54 1.95
C LEU A 264 23.86 -0.42 1.65
N ASP A 265 24.65 -0.14 2.69
CA ASP A 265 26.09 -0.12 2.56
C ASP A 265 26.62 -1.54 2.30
N GLN A 266 27.29 -1.72 1.17
CA GLN A 266 27.83 -3.01 0.72
C GLN A 266 28.95 -3.51 1.64
N TYR A 267 29.62 -2.62 2.36
CA TYR A 267 30.71 -2.98 3.27
C TYR A 267 30.21 -3.16 4.72
N ASN A 268 28.93 -2.90 4.98
CA ASN A 268 28.31 -3.09 6.29
C ASN A 268 27.54 -4.40 6.32
N SER A 269 28.25 -5.50 6.59
CA SER A 269 27.61 -6.79 6.87
C SER A 269 26.99 -6.75 8.27
N TYR A 270 25.73 -7.19 8.36
CA TYR A 270 25.06 -7.30 9.64
C TYR A 270 25.82 -8.29 10.54
N LYS A 271 26.14 -7.84 11.75
CA LYS A 271 26.58 -8.69 12.86
C LYS A 271 25.73 -8.32 14.05
N VAL A 272 25.40 -9.29 14.91
CA VAL A 272 24.59 -9.03 16.11
C VAL A 272 25.22 -7.89 16.92
N GLY A 273 24.49 -6.79 17.08
CA GLY A 273 24.96 -5.57 17.75
C GLY A 273 25.51 -4.46 16.84
N ASN A 274 25.71 -4.72 15.54
CA ASN A 274 26.05 -3.70 14.55
C ASN A 274 24.80 -3.06 13.95
N GLU A 275 24.88 -1.75 13.72
CA GLU A 275 23.82 -1.01 13.07
C GLU A 275 23.97 -1.07 11.55
N LEU A 276 22.86 -1.33 10.85
CA LEU A 276 22.81 -1.26 9.40
C LEU A 276 22.74 0.18 8.92
N PHE A 277 23.69 0.54 8.06
CA PHE A 277 23.76 1.84 7.41
C PHE A 277 23.24 1.75 5.98
N ALA A 278 22.47 2.76 5.61
CA ALA A 278 21.96 2.96 4.28
C ALA A 278 22.37 4.36 3.79
N HIS A 279 22.65 4.45 2.49
CA HIS A 279 23.02 5.68 1.82
C HIS A 279 21.82 6.20 1.04
N THR A 280 21.52 7.48 1.20
CA THR A 280 20.53 8.18 0.37
C THR A 280 21.21 9.25 -0.47
N ARG A 281 20.51 9.78 -1.48
CA ARG A 281 21.07 10.80 -2.38
C ARG A 281 21.63 12.02 -1.63
N ARG A 282 20.90 12.52 -0.61
CA ARG A 282 21.27 13.73 0.16
C ARG A 282 21.94 13.42 1.50
N LYS A 283 21.63 12.29 2.13
CA LYS A 283 22.10 11.93 3.48
C LYS A 283 22.77 10.55 3.44
N PRO A 284 24.11 10.48 3.38
CA PRO A 284 24.82 9.21 3.51
C PRO A 284 24.78 8.71 4.97
N PHE A 285 25.06 7.43 5.18
CA PHE A 285 25.15 6.81 6.52
C PHE A 285 23.90 6.98 7.42
N ALA A 286 22.71 6.94 6.83
CA ALA A 286 21.46 6.89 7.59
C ALA A 286 21.24 5.49 8.17
N ALA A 287 20.66 5.40 9.36
CA ALA A 287 20.36 4.12 10.00
C ALA A 287 18.86 3.78 9.85
N LEU A 288 18.51 2.50 9.84
CA LEU A 288 17.11 2.10 9.97
C LEU A 288 16.61 2.44 11.38
N HIS A 289 15.38 2.95 11.48
CA HIS A 289 14.78 3.19 12.79
C HIS A 289 14.64 1.87 13.58
N PRO A 290 15.05 1.79 14.86
CA PRO A 290 15.05 0.52 15.61
C PRO A 290 13.70 -0.19 15.69
N ASN A 291 12.61 0.58 15.67
CA ASN A 291 11.25 0.04 15.72
C ASN A 291 10.69 -0.35 14.34
N SER A 292 11.45 -0.17 13.26
CA SER A 292 11.04 -0.56 11.92
C SER A 292 11.14 -2.07 11.73
N CYS A 293 10.23 -2.67 10.96
CA CYS A 293 10.20 -4.10 10.68
C CYS A 293 11.51 -4.60 10.09
N LEU A 294 12.12 -3.82 9.18
CA LEU A 294 13.39 -4.19 8.54
C LEU A 294 14.58 -4.09 9.51
N ALA A 295 14.51 -3.26 10.54
CA ALA A 295 15.53 -3.21 11.59
C ALA A 295 15.40 -4.39 12.57
N LEU A 296 14.17 -4.85 12.82
CA LEU A 296 13.89 -6.01 13.66
C LEU A 296 14.18 -7.34 12.94
N LEU A 297 14.13 -7.36 11.60
CA LEU A 297 14.38 -8.52 10.75
C LEU A 297 15.51 -8.24 9.74
N PRO A 298 16.75 -8.02 10.19
CA PRO A 298 17.87 -7.68 9.31
C PRO A 298 18.20 -8.79 8.29
N GLU A 299 17.87 -10.04 8.61
CA GLU A 299 18.03 -11.19 7.71
C GLU A 299 17.22 -11.02 6.40
N SER A 300 16.10 -10.30 6.43
CA SER A 300 15.27 -10.03 5.24
C SER A 300 15.93 -9.10 4.21
N LEU A 301 16.96 -8.37 4.64
CA LEU A 301 17.74 -7.45 3.81
C LEU A 301 18.98 -8.10 3.22
N ASP A 302 19.34 -9.28 3.71
CA ASP A 302 20.44 -10.06 3.15
C ASP A 302 19.95 -10.79 1.89
N TYR A 303 20.80 -10.83 0.89
CA TYR A 303 20.49 -11.49 -0.38
C TYR A 303 21.77 -11.93 -1.07
N ASP A 304 21.68 -13.01 -1.84
CA ASP A 304 22.83 -13.64 -2.46
C ASP A 304 23.49 -12.71 -3.49
N ARG A 305 24.80 -12.54 -3.36
CA ARG A 305 25.65 -11.76 -4.26
C ARG A 305 26.91 -12.55 -4.56
N SER A 306 27.37 -12.51 -5.80
CA SER A 306 28.70 -12.99 -6.15
C SER A 306 29.79 -12.10 -5.55
N ASP A 307 31.04 -12.59 -5.54
CA ASP A 307 32.23 -11.83 -5.11
C ASP A 307 32.41 -10.50 -5.89
N LYS A 308 31.86 -10.41 -7.10
CA LYS A 308 31.90 -9.21 -7.95
C LYS A 308 30.69 -8.30 -7.75
N GLY A 309 29.82 -8.61 -6.80
CA GLY A 309 28.60 -7.86 -6.52
C GLY A 309 27.46 -8.10 -7.52
N LEU A 310 27.54 -9.13 -8.36
CA LEU A 310 26.48 -9.52 -9.29
C LEU A 310 25.34 -10.20 -8.51
N SER A 311 24.10 -9.78 -8.74
CA SER A 311 22.89 -10.39 -8.19
C SER A 311 21.67 -10.05 -9.03
N ASN A 312 20.70 -10.96 -9.08
CA ASN A 312 19.35 -10.74 -9.58
C ASN A 312 18.39 -10.21 -8.49
N TYR A 313 18.74 -10.40 -7.21
CA TYR A 313 17.90 -10.04 -6.07
C TYR A 313 18.29 -8.70 -5.42
N HIS A 314 18.99 -7.83 -6.13
CA HIS A 314 19.35 -6.51 -5.62
C HIS A 314 18.13 -5.76 -5.07
N GLN A 315 18.21 -5.35 -3.80
CA GLN A 315 17.15 -4.64 -3.09
C GLN A 315 17.56 -3.22 -2.70
N LEU A 316 16.56 -2.34 -2.65
CA LEU A 316 16.62 -0.98 -2.14
C LEU A 316 15.60 -0.82 -1.01
N ILE A 317 15.81 0.22 -0.20
CA ILE A 317 14.91 0.60 0.88
C ILE A 317 14.20 1.88 0.47
N SER A 318 12.91 1.78 0.19
CA SER A 318 12.03 2.94 0.05
C SER A 318 11.51 3.36 1.43
N PHE A 319 11.34 4.66 1.66
CA PHE A 319 10.94 5.16 2.98
C PHE A 319 10.14 6.45 2.87
N ALA A 320 9.36 6.77 3.90
CA ALA A 320 8.45 7.93 3.87
C ALA A 320 8.98 9.19 4.58
N SER A 321 9.81 9.01 5.61
CA SER A 321 10.31 10.14 6.40
C SER A 321 11.64 9.86 7.06
N PHE A 322 12.30 10.94 7.48
CA PHE A 322 13.49 10.91 8.33
C PHE A 322 13.18 11.45 9.71
N ILE A 323 13.84 10.87 10.72
CA ILE A 323 13.93 11.45 12.05
C ILE A 323 15.40 11.75 12.33
N GLU A 324 15.72 13.01 12.62
CA GLU A 324 17.07 13.43 13.00
C GLU A 324 17.17 13.53 14.51
N THR A 325 18.09 12.76 15.10
CA THR A 325 18.46 12.88 16.51
C THR A 325 19.97 13.01 16.62
N THR A 326 20.67 11.95 17.04
CA THR A 326 22.14 11.87 16.98
C THR A 326 22.65 11.60 15.57
N LYS A 327 21.84 10.91 14.76
CA LYS A 327 22.05 10.57 13.36
C LYS A 327 20.70 10.48 12.64
N PRO A 328 20.66 10.52 11.29
CA PRO A 328 19.41 10.40 10.55
C PRO A 328 18.90 8.95 10.59
N TYR A 329 17.66 8.77 11.03
CA TYR A 329 16.95 7.51 11.02
C TYR A 329 15.89 7.47 9.92
N ILE A 330 15.87 6.37 9.17
CA ILE A 330 14.89 6.07 8.13
C ILE A 330 13.63 5.49 8.79
N CYS A 331 12.48 6.08 8.53
CA CYS A 331 11.19 5.69 9.09
C CYS A 331 10.20 5.25 8.01
N ASN A 332 9.29 4.33 8.38
CA ASN A 332 8.32 3.71 7.48
C ASN A 332 9.01 3.07 6.27
N SER A 333 9.89 2.11 6.54
CA SER A 333 10.78 1.53 5.54
C SER A 333 10.15 0.33 4.84
N LEU A 334 10.48 0.17 3.56
CA LEU A 334 9.98 -0.88 2.68
C LEU A 334 11.11 -1.42 1.81
N ARG A 335 11.24 -2.75 1.72
CA ARG A 335 12.16 -3.39 0.79
C ARG A 335 11.55 -3.52 -0.61
N VAL A 336 12.32 -3.14 -1.62
CA VAL A 336 11.85 -3.04 -3.00
C VAL A 336 12.94 -3.56 -3.95
N PRO A 337 12.60 -4.35 -4.99
CA PRO A 337 13.56 -4.72 -6.03
C PRO A 337 14.19 -3.47 -6.66
N ALA A 338 15.51 -3.46 -6.84
CA ALA A 338 16.23 -2.28 -7.29
C ALA A 338 15.78 -1.81 -8.69
N LEU A 339 15.35 -2.74 -9.56
CA LEU A 339 14.81 -2.41 -10.89
C LEU A 339 13.58 -1.51 -10.84
N ALA A 340 12.80 -1.49 -9.74
CA ALA A 340 11.62 -0.64 -9.62
C ALA A 340 11.92 0.85 -9.85
N LEU A 341 13.13 1.32 -9.53
CA LEU A 341 13.56 2.70 -9.80
C LEU A 341 13.55 3.03 -11.30
N LEU A 342 13.83 2.07 -12.18
CA LEU A 342 13.83 2.30 -13.62
C LEU A 342 12.45 2.68 -14.13
N LEU A 343 11.36 2.36 -13.43
CA LEU A 343 10.01 2.75 -13.78
C LEU A 343 9.59 4.10 -13.17
N LEU A 344 10.19 4.50 -12.05
CA LEU A 344 9.75 5.63 -11.24
C LEU A 344 10.63 6.88 -11.36
N SER A 345 11.93 6.69 -11.55
CA SER A 345 12.95 7.75 -11.52
C SER A 345 12.71 8.78 -12.63
N LYS A 346 12.88 10.05 -12.33
CA LYS A 346 12.68 11.12 -13.32
C LYS A 346 13.94 11.43 -14.11
N SER A 347 15.11 11.00 -13.63
CA SER A 347 16.34 10.99 -14.40
C SER A 347 16.83 9.55 -14.56
N VAL A 348 16.86 9.07 -15.80
CA VAL A 348 17.43 7.78 -16.17
C VAL A 348 18.33 8.01 -17.38
N ILE A 349 19.60 7.65 -17.26
CA ILE A 349 20.60 7.82 -18.31
C ILE A 349 21.16 6.45 -18.66
N CYS A 350 20.90 5.99 -19.89
CA CYS A 350 21.47 4.76 -20.41
C CYS A 350 22.76 5.07 -21.19
N SER A 351 23.82 4.31 -20.92
CA SER A 351 25.10 4.41 -21.62
C SER A 351 25.39 3.09 -22.33
N GLU A 352 25.56 3.16 -23.66
CA GLU A 352 25.88 2.01 -24.51
C GLU A 352 27.30 1.49 -24.30
N ASP A 353 28.26 2.39 -24.07
CA ASP A 353 29.68 2.03 -23.97
C ASP A 353 29.98 1.11 -22.78
N ASP A 354 29.35 1.38 -21.64
CA ASP A 354 29.59 0.67 -20.38
C ASP A 354 28.47 -0.31 -20.01
N TYR A 355 27.47 -0.48 -20.87
CA TYR A 355 26.22 -1.22 -20.61
C TYR A 355 25.66 -0.88 -19.21
N SER A 356 25.55 0.42 -18.94
CA SER A 356 25.20 0.92 -17.63
C SER A 356 24.01 1.86 -17.69
N ILE A 357 23.19 1.80 -16.64
CA ILE A 357 22.04 2.69 -16.45
C ILE A 357 22.27 3.46 -15.16
N ILE A 358 22.07 4.77 -15.19
CA ILE A 358 22.21 5.65 -14.03
C ILE A 358 20.85 6.25 -13.72
N CYS A 359 20.37 6.08 -12.48
CA CYS A 359 19.11 6.64 -12.00
C CYS A 359 19.35 7.72 -10.95
N ASP A 360 18.66 8.85 -11.13
CA ASP A 360 18.73 10.05 -10.29
C ASP A 360 20.16 10.43 -9.90
N ASP A 361 21.13 10.22 -10.79
CA ASP A 361 22.57 10.44 -10.58
C ASP A 361 23.18 9.79 -9.33
N PHE A 362 22.45 8.86 -8.73
CA PHE A 362 22.78 8.29 -7.43
C PHE A 362 23.02 6.79 -7.53
N ILE A 363 22.17 6.06 -8.24
CA ILE A 363 22.28 4.60 -8.39
C ILE A 363 22.73 4.27 -9.80
N SER A 364 23.67 3.33 -9.92
CA SER A 364 24.16 2.82 -11.19
C SER A 364 23.98 1.31 -11.25
N TYR A 365 23.33 0.86 -12.33
CA TYR A 365 23.17 -0.52 -12.74
C TYR A 365 24.21 -0.81 -13.81
N LYS A 366 25.03 -1.86 -13.63
CA LYS A 366 25.98 -2.32 -14.65
C LYS A 366 25.66 -3.75 -15.03
N PHE A 367 25.43 -3.98 -16.31
CA PHE A 367 25.03 -5.29 -16.82
C PHE A 367 26.25 -6.03 -17.39
N PRO A 368 26.45 -7.31 -17.05
CA PRO A 368 27.51 -8.11 -17.64
C PRO A 368 27.19 -8.53 -19.09
N ARG A 369 25.89 -8.63 -19.43
CA ARG A 369 25.41 -9.09 -20.73
C ARG A 369 24.67 -7.97 -21.46
N VAL A 370 25.08 -7.76 -22.71
CA VAL A 370 24.52 -6.72 -23.60
C VAL A 370 23.03 -6.96 -23.89
N MET A 371 22.62 -8.22 -24.09
CA MET A 371 21.23 -8.58 -24.35
C MET A 371 20.31 -8.23 -23.18
N GLU A 372 20.76 -8.45 -21.95
CA GLU A 372 20.00 -8.13 -20.74
C GLU A 372 19.86 -6.62 -20.56
N PHE A 373 20.93 -5.85 -20.83
CA PHE A 373 20.87 -4.39 -20.83
C PHE A 373 19.79 -3.85 -21.78
N PHE A 374 19.82 -4.24 -23.05
CA PHE A 374 18.83 -3.75 -24.02
C PHE A 374 17.41 -4.22 -23.69
N SER A 375 17.25 -5.47 -23.26
CA SER A 375 15.95 -6.01 -22.86
C SER A 375 15.33 -5.26 -21.67
N VAL A 376 16.13 -4.95 -20.64
CA VAL A 376 15.66 -4.18 -19.47
C VAL A 376 15.29 -2.75 -19.86
N VAL A 377 16.07 -2.10 -20.71
CA VAL A 377 15.78 -0.74 -21.19
C VAL A 377 14.49 -0.72 -22.00
N GLU A 378 14.31 -1.68 -22.92
CA GLU A 378 13.11 -1.80 -23.75
C GLU A 378 11.87 -2.05 -22.87
N GLN A 379 11.94 -3.04 -21.96
CA GLN A 379 10.87 -3.35 -21.00
C GLN A 379 10.50 -2.15 -20.12
N ALA A 380 11.50 -1.43 -19.60
CA ALA A 380 11.28 -0.26 -18.78
C ALA A 380 10.60 0.87 -19.56
N SER A 381 11.04 1.12 -20.79
CA SER A 381 10.47 2.14 -21.67
C SER A 381 9.00 1.82 -22.03
N ALA A 382 8.72 0.59 -22.43
CA ALA A 382 7.37 0.11 -22.73
C ALA A 382 6.43 0.24 -21.53
N THR A 383 6.88 -0.20 -20.35
CA THR A 383 6.10 -0.16 -19.12
C THR A 383 5.82 1.29 -18.68
N ARG A 384 6.79 2.21 -18.83
CA ARG A 384 6.59 3.64 -18.58
C ARG A 384 5.54 4.25 -19.49
N ARG A 385 5.59 3.98 -20.80
CA ARG A 385 4.58 4.49 -21.73
C ARG A 385 3.17 3.96 -21.38
N GLN A 386 3.05 2.68 -21.01
CA GLN A 386 1.79 2.10 -20.53
C GLN A 386 1.29 2.79 -19.25
N LEU A 387 2.19 3.07 -18.30
CA LEU A 387 1.85 3.76 -17.06
C LEU A 387 1.35 5.19 -17.31
N THR A 388 2.04 5.95 -18.17
CA THR A 388 1.64 7.31 -18.56
C THR A 388 0.28 7.32 -19.27
N ARG A 389 0.02 6.35 -20.14
CA ARG A 389 -1.31 6.17 -20.77
C ARG A 389 -2.40 5.86 -19.75
N ALA A 390 -2.15 4.96 -18.80
CA ALA A 390 -3.12 4.64 -17.76
C ALA A 390 -3.43 5.85 -16.86
N LEU A 391 -2.42 6.68 -16.54
CA LEU A 391 -2.62 7.93 -15.80
C LEU A 391 -3.44 8.95 -16.58
N LYS A 392 -3.26 9.06 -17.91
CA LYS A 392 -4.09 9.92 -18.76
C LYS A 392 -5.55 9.44 -18.79
N LYS A 393 -5.78 8.14 -18.99
CA LYS A 393 -7.13 7.57 -18.94
C LYS A 393 -7.82 7.80 -17.59
N SER A 394 -7.06 7.65 -16.49
CA SER A 394 -7.57 7.94 -15.15
C SER A 394 -7.98 9.41 -14.95
N LEU A 395 -7.40 10.35 -15.70
CA LEU A 395 -7.83 11.76 -15.70
C LEU A 395 -9.16 11.94 -16.44
N GLU A 396 -9.44 11.10 -17.44
CA GLU A 396 -10.68 11.10 -18.22
C GLU A 396 -11.82 10.33 -17.54
N GLY A 397 -11.55 9.72 -16.37
CA GLY A 397 -12.51 8.89 -15.64
C GLY A 397 -12.64 7.45 -16.16
N ASP A 398 -11.78 7.05 -17.10
CA ASP A 398 -11.76 5.67 -17.62
C ASP A 398 -10.73 4.83 -16.84
N LEU A 399 -11.23 3.99 -15.93
CA LEU A 399 -10.43 2.99 -15.22
C LEU A 399 -10.49 1.60 -15.89
N SER A 400 -10.94 1.49 -17.14
CA SER A 400 -11.15 0.19 -17.76
C SER A 400 -9.86 -0.61 -17.98
N ASN A 401 -9.80 -1.77 -17.31
CA ASN A 401 -8.95 -2.94 -17.54
C ASN A 401 -7.45 -2.64 -17.78
N ASN A 402 -6.77 -2.08 -16.76
CA ASN A 402 -5.31 -1.90 -16.74
C ASN A 402 -4.53 -3.22 -16.53
N HIS A 403 -5.14 -4.37 -16.84
CA HIS A 403 -4.55 -5.69 -16.60
C HIS A 403 -3.21 -5.88 -17.33
N ALA A 404 -3.08 -5.37 -18.55
CA ALA A 404 -1.83 -5.40 -19.30
C ALA A 404 -0.71 -4.62 -18.57
N LEU A 405 -1.00 -3.44 -18.04
CA LEU A 405 -0.05 -2.65 -17.25
C LEU A 405 0.36 -3.41 -15.97
N VAL A 406 -0.61 -3.98 -15.26
CA VAL A 406 -0.35 -4.77 -14.05
C VAL A 406 0.60 -5.93 -14.37
N LYS A 407 0.35 -6.67 -15.47
CA LYS A 407 1.20 -7.77 -15.93
C LYS A 407 2.60 -7.30 -16.28
N SER A 408 2.74 -6.21 -17.04
CA SER A 408 4.04 -5.63 -17.41
C SER A 408 4.87 -5.24 -16.18
N VAL A 409 4.25 -4.55 -15.20
CA VAL A 409 4.94 -4.12 -13.97
C VAL A 409 5.36 -5.32 -13.13
N VAL A 410 4.48 -6.31 -12.93
CA VAL A 410 4.82 -7.50 -12.14
C VAL A 410 5.92 -8.31 -12.81
N SER A 411 5.83 -8.51 -14.13
CA SER A 411 6.86 -9.20 -14.92
C SER A 411 8.21 -8.49 -14.81
N PHE A 412 8.23 -7.16 -14.95
CA PHE A 412 9.46 -6.37 -14.83
C PHE A 412 10.09 -6.45 -13.43
N LEU A 413 9.27 -6.37 -12.37
CA LEU A 413 9.76 -6.44 -10.98
C LEU A 413 10.26 -7.83 -10.59
N ARG A 414 9.78 -8.88 -11.27
CA ARG A 414 10.19 -10.28 -11.09
C ARG A 414 11.24 -10.73 -12.09
N SER A 415 11.77 -9.82 -12.91
CA SER A 415 12.73 -10.17 -13.94
C SER A 415 13.99 -10.78 -13.34
N ASP A 416 14.40 -11.91 -13.90
CA ASP A 416 15.56 -12.68 -13.46
C ASP A 416 16.81 -12.23 -14.22
N VAL A 417 17.20 -10.96 -14.00
CA VAL A 417 18.33 -10.33 -14.67
C VAL A 417 19.45 -10.10 -13.67
N GLU A 418 20.65 -10.56 -13.99
CA GLU A 418 21.84 -10.35 -13.17
C GLU A 418 22.50 -9.01 -13.50
N TYR A 419 22.66 -8.15 -12.50
CA TYR A 419 23.36 -6.87 -12.66
C TYR A 419 24.18 -6.56 -11.42
N ILE A 420 25.07 -5.57 -11.54
CA ILE A 420 25.84 -5.02 -10.43
C ILE A 420 25.22 -3.68 -10.06
N LEU A 421 24.76 -3.56 -8.82
CA LEU A 421 24.23 -2.31 -8.28
C LEU A 421 25.32 -1.55 -7.53
N THR A 422 25.56 -0.28 -7.87
CA THR A 422 26.53 0.59 -7.19
C THR A 422 25.93 1.97 -6.90
N ARG A 423 26.46 2.64 -5.87
CA ARG A 423 26.11 4.03 -5.55
C ARG A 423 27.18 5.00 -6.04
N ARG A 424 26.77 6.18 -6.51
CA ARG A 424 27.65 7.31 -6.77
C ARG A 424 27.75 8.17 -5.51
N ALA A 425 28.98 8.53 -5.13
CA ALA A 425 29.24 9.26 -3.88
C ALA A 425 28.81 10.73 -3.93
N CYS A 426 28.86 11.35 -5.10
CA CYS A 426 28.46 12.74 -5.32
C CYS A 426 27.51 12.81 -6.54
N PRO A 427 26.19 12.77 -6.31
CA PRO A 427 25.19 12.98 -7.35
C PRO A 427 25.27 14.43 -7.86
N ASP A 428 25.18 14.61 -9.17
CA ASP A 428 25.14 15.93 -9.79
C ASP A 428 23.70 16.42 -9.85
N ASP A 429 23.47 17.68 -9.47
CA ASP A 429 22.14 18.30 -9.47
C ASP A 429 21.85 19.05 -10.79
N THR A 430 22.84 19.19 -11.68
CA THR A 430 22.70 19.94 -12.94
C THR A 430 22.20 19.12 -14.12
N LYS A 431 22.03 17.80 -13.95
CA LYS A 431 21.66 16.92 -15.07
C LYS A 431 20.21 17.07 -15.49
N GLU A 432 20.01 16.87 -16.79
CA GLU A 432 18.69 16.89 -17.40
C GLU A 432 17.79 15.78 -16.84
N LEU A 433 16.56 16.16 -16.52
CA LEU A 433 15.51 15.23 -16.14
C LEU A 433 14.87 14.65 -17.40
N GLY A 434 14.84 13.32 -17.47
CA GLY A 434 14.32 12.55 -18.59
C GLY A 434 14.80 11.10 -18.53
N PHE A 435 14.20 10.27 -19.36
CA PHE A 435 14.75 8.96 -19.69
C PHE A 435 15.51 9.09 -21.00
N ILE A 436 16.83 9.02 -20.93
CA ILE A 436 17.72 9.09 -22.10
C ILE A 436 17.98 7.65 -22.54
N LEU A 437 17.53 7.33 -23.76
CA LEU A 437 17.72 6.03 -24.38
C LEU A 437 19.20 5.80 -24.75
N PRO A 438 19.60 4.54 -24.98
CA PRO A 438 20.95 4.20 -25.44
C PRO A 438 21.38 4.99 -26.69
N SER A 439 20.43 5.28 -27.59
CA SER A 439 20.63 6.12 -28.79
C SER A 439 20.96 7.59 -28.52
N GLY A 440 20.86 8.05 -27.26
CA GLY A 440 20.99 9.45 -26.87
C GLY A 440 19.70 10.26 -27.00
N GLU A 441 18.62 9.68 -27.54
CA GLU A 441 17.33 10.34 -27.64
C GLU A 441 16.57 10.30 -26.31
N LYS A 442 15.79 11.34 -26.03
CA LYS A 442 14.91 11.37 -24.86
C LYS A 442 13.64 10.59 -25.18
N LEU A 443 13.30 9.62 -24.33
CA LEU A 443 12.07 8.84 -24.43
C LEU A 443 10.84 9.76 -24.42
N CYS A 444 10.04 9.68 -25.48
CA CYS A 444 8.70 10.25 -25.50
C CYS A 444 7.74 9.24 -24.83
N GLU A 445 7.21 9.60 -23.67
CA GLU A 445 6.22 8.76 -22.97
C GLU A 445 4.80 8.91 -23.54
N ASP A 446 4.60 9.84 -24.49
CA ASP A 446 3.30 10.22 -25.05
C ASP A 446 2.97 9.58 -26.42
N ASP A 447 3.90 8.83 -27.02
CA ASP A 447 3.74 8.30 -28.39
C ASP A 447 2.84 7.06 -28.47
N ASP A 448 1.61 7.25 -28.97
CA ASP A 448 0.56 6.22 -29.02
C ASP A 448 0.85 5.01 -29.93
N GLU A 449 1.63 5.17 -31.00
CA GLU A 449 1.97 4.08 -31.93
C GLU A 449 2.97 3.07 -31.34
N GLU A 450 4.00 3.58 -30.65
CA GLU A 450 4.98 2.74 -29.97
C GLU A 450 4.36 2.01 -28.77
N ILE A 451 3.35 2.62 -28.12
CA ILE A 451 2.58 2.00 -27.04
C ILE A 451 1.85 0.74 -27.53
N LEU A 452 1.16 0.82 -28.68
CA LEU A 452 0.42 -0.32 -29.23
C LEU A 452 1.35 -1.47 -29.65
N THR A 453 2.53 -1.13 -30.17
CA THR A 453 3.55 -2.11 -30.55
C THR A 453 4.14 -2.80 -29.32
N SER A 454 4.42 -2.03 -28.26
CA SER A 454 4.89 -2.54 -26.97
C SER A 454 3.90 -3.51 -26.33
N ILE A 455 2.60 -3.17 -26.32
CA ILE A 455 1.54 -4.03 -25.77
C ILE A 455 1.50 -5.39 -26.50
N ARG A 456 1.55 -5.38 -27.83
CA ARG A 456 1.48 -6.61 -28.65
C ARG A 456 2.66 -7.55 -28.42
N LEU A 457 3.87 -7.02 -28.19
CA LEU A 457 5.07 -7.82 -27.96
C LEU A 457 5.04 -8.53 -26.59
N TYR A 458 4.54 -7.88 -25.54
CA TYR A 458 4.45 -8.46 -24.20
C TYR A 458 3.20 -9.31 -23.96
N GLU A 459 2.08 -9.03 -24.65
CA GLU A 459 0.91 -9.93 -24.63
C GLU A 459 1.23 -11.31 -25.23
N ALA A 460 2.19 -11.40 -26.16
CA ALA A 460 2.65 -12.65 -26.76
C ALA A 460 3.49 -13.54 -25.80
N GLN A 461 4.02 -12.97 -24.71
CA GLN A 461 4.71 -13.71 -23.65
C GLN A 461 3.72 -13.98 -22.50
N SER A 462 2.79 -14.92 -22.71
CA SER A 462 1.81 -15.29 -21.69
C SER A 462 2.43 -16.21 -20.62
N ASP A 463 2.67 -15.66 -19.44
CA ASP A 463 2.87 -16.45 -18.22
C ASP A 463 1.49 -16.78 -17.63
N SER A 464 1.00 -18.00 -17.88
CA SER A 464 -0.31 -18.47 -17.43
C SER A 464 -0.46 -18.43 -15.90
N ARG A 465 0.64 -18.58 -15.15
CA ARG A 465 0.62 -18.53 -13.68
C ARG A 465 0.37 -17.11 -13.16
N LEU A 466 0.92 -16.09 -13.82
CA LEU A 466 0.64 -14.70 -13.49
C LEU A 466 -0.82 -14.34 -13.78
N GLU A 467 -1.38 -14.86 -14.87
CA GLU A 467 -2.79 -14.64 -15.22
C GLU A 467 -3.74 -15.25 -14.18
N ASP A 468 -3.39 -16.42 -13.64
CA ASP A 468 -4.12 -17.02 -12.52
C ASP A 468 -3.99 -16.18 -11.23
N GLU A 469 -2.79 -15.73 -10.86
CA GLU A 469 -2.57 -14.88 -9.66
C GLU A 469 -3.37 -13.56 -9.71
N LEU A 470 -3.46 -12.96 -10.89
CA LEU A 470 -4.15 -11.68 -11.12
C LEU A 470 -5.67 -11.84 -11.25
N SER A 471 -6.16 -13.02 -11.65
CA SER A 471 -7.60 -13.31 -11.81
C SER A 471 -8.27 -13.75 -10.50
N ILE A 472 -7.53 -14.30 -9.53
CA ILE A 472 -8.06 -14.70 -8.20
C ILE A 472 -8.75 -13.53 -7.47
N ASN A 473 -8.27 -12.30 -7.65
CA ASN A 473 -8.89 -11.11 -7.06
C ASN A 473 -10.16 -10.65 -7.80
N LYS A 474 -10.30 -10.97 -9.09
CA LYS A 474 -11.45 -10.59 -9.93
C LYS A 474 -12.63 -11.57 -9.87
N THR A 475 -12.53 -12.64 -9.09
CA THR A 475 -13.73 -13.43 -8.73
C THR A 475 -14.60 -12.61 -7.77
N ALA A 476 -15.35 -11.66 -8.33
CA ALA A 476 -16.73 -11.50 -7.89
C ALA A 476 -17.32 -12.90 -7.94
N GLU A 477 -17.79 -13.40 -6.80
CA GLU A 477 -18.53 -14.66 -6.76
C GLU A 477 -19.53 -14.61 -7.91
N LYS A 478 -19.35 -15.49 -8.92
CA LYS A 478 -20.49 -15.86 -9.75
C LYS A 478 -21.51 -16.34 -8.73
N LYS A 479 -22.52 -15.51 -8.44
CA LYS A 479 -23.63 -15.88 -7.56
C LYS A 479 -24.01 -17.30 -7.98
N PRO A 480 -24.01 -18.30 -7.07
CA PRO A 480 -24.19 -19.69 -7.46
C PRO A 480 -25.48 -19.79 -8.26
N SER A 481 -25.37 -20.04 -9.57
CA SER A 481 -26.52 -20.19 -10.44
C SER A 481 -27.10 -21.57 -10.15
N ILE A 482 -28.22 -21.59 -9.45
CA ILE A 482 -28.94 -22.82 -9.14
C ILE A 482 -29.72 -23.21 -10.39
N GLU A 483 -29.30 -24.29 -11.04
CA GLU A 483 -30.06 -24.87 -12.14
C GLU A 483 -31.28 -25.61 -11.59
N TYR A 484 -32.46 -25.21 -12.01
CA TYR A 484 -33.74 -25.79 -11.63
C TYR A 484 -34.49 -26.24 -12.89
N PHE A 485 -34.79 -27.53 -12.97
CA PHE A 485 -35.67 -28.07 -13.99
C PHE A 485 -37.13 -27.88 -13.57
N CYS A 486 -37.92 -27.20 -14.41
CA CYS A 486 -39.34 -26.98 -14.15
C CYS A 486 -40.18 -27.99 -14.96
N ASP A 487 -40.92 -28.87 -14.27
CA ASP A 487 -41.75 -29.90 -14.91
C ASP A 487 -42.90 -29.31 -15.76
N VAL A 488 -43.38 -28.11 -15.41
CA VAL A 488 -44.46 -27.43 -16.14
C VAL A 488 -43.94 -26.73 -17.41
N CYS A 489 -42.74 -26.14 -17.36
CA CYS A 489 -42.12 -25.49 -18.51
C CYS A 489 -41.27 -26.42 -19.38
N GLN A 490 -40.97 -27.63 -18.91
CA GLN A 490 -40.04 -28.61 -19.51
C GLN A 490 -38.69 -28.01 -19.94
N LYS A 491 -38.16 -27.08 -19.14
CA LYS A 491 -36.87 -26.42 -19.41
C LYS A 491 -36.06 -26.30 -18.12
N THR A 492 -34.74 -26.44 -18.25
CA THR A 492 -33.77 -26.12 -17.19
C THR A 492 -33.55 -24.62 -17.17
N LEU A 493 -33.83 -23.98 -16.04
CA LEU A 493 -33.70 -22.54 -15.83
C LEU A 493 -32.64 -22.29 -14.75
N SER A 494 -31.78 -21.29 -14.95
CA SER A 494 -30.78 -20.89 -13.98
C SER A 494 -31.31 -19.74 -13.11
N PHE A 495 -31.24 -19.89 -11.79
CA PHE A 495 -31.71 -18.89 -10.83
C PHE A 495 -30.59 -18.45 -9.89
N SER A 496 -30.63 -17.18 -9.48
CA SER A 496 -29.60 -16.60 -8.60
C SER A 496 -29.83 -16.91 -7.12
N THR A 497 -31.08 -17.20 -6.74
CA THR A 497 -31.47 -17.54 -5.36
C THR A 497 -32.57 -18.61 -5.35
N THR A 498 -32.67 -19.38 -4.26
CA THR A 498 -33.77 -20.35 -4.06
C THR A 498 -35.15 -19.69 -4.01
N PHE A 499 -35.21 -18.39 -3.70
CA PHE A 499 -36.44 -17.62 -3.67
C PHE A 499 -36.99 -17.36 -5.08
N ASP A 500 -36.13 -17.20 -6.08
CA ASP A 500 -36.53 -17.03 -7.48
C ASP A 500 -37.16 -18.31 -8.05
N ILE A 501 -36.67 -19.48 -7.62
CA ILE A 501 -37.27 -20.78 -7.94
C ILE A 501 -38.69 -20.86 -7.39
N LEU A 502 -38.90 -20.44 -6.13
CA LEU A 502 -40.23 -20.43 -5.50
C LEU A 502 -41.18 -19.44 -6.19
N ARG A 503 -40.67 -18.31 -6.65
CA ARG A 503 -41.45 -17.33 -7.44
C ARG A 503 -41.87 -17.91 -8.78
N HIS A 504 -40.97 -18.61 -9.48
CA HIS A 504 -41.28 -19.31 -10.71
C HIS A 504 -42.27 -20.47 -10.50
N LYS A 505 -42.17 -21.21 -9.39
CA LYS A 505 -43.16 -22.24 -9.03
C LYS A 505 -44.56 -21.66 -8.77
N ARG A 506 -44.67 -20.43 -8.28
CA ARG A 506 -45.95 -19.74 -8.02
C ARG A 506 -46.57 -19.07 -9.24
N SER A 507 -45.83 -18.94 -10.34
CA SER A 507 -46.37 -18.40 -11.60
C SER A 507 -47.07 -19.44 -12.48
N HIS A 508 -47.00 -20.71 -12.07
CA HIS A 508 -47.83 -21.81 -12.55
C HIS A 508 -48.90 -22.09 -11.51
#